data_AF-A0A257VSN7-F1
#
_entry.id   AF-A0A257VSN7-F1
#
_cell.length_a   1.000
_cell.length_b   1.000
_cell.length_c   1.000
_cell.angle_alpha   90.00
_cell.angle_beta   90.00
_cell.angle_gamma   90.00
#
_symmetry.space_group_name_H-M   'P 1'
#
loop_
_entity.id
_entity.type
_entity.pdbx_description
1 polymer ?
#
loop_
_entity_poly.entity_id
_entity_poly.type
_entity_poly.pdbx_seq_one_letter_code
_entity_poly.pdbx_strand_id
1 'polypeptide(L)'
;YFASGNQGVCRITGRDKLEVLGTGFRNPDGLGLSPDGLFITTSVQEGDWTPATSICQIELDHNLGAHFGAGGPKNGQPPEPVLMYMPRGEDNSASSQAFITSEKWSPLRGDGNFVHLSSGGGSAWLVMRQNVKGRWQAASVKISGNFDSGPQCARFNPNDGHLYINGMQGWGSYTPKDGCFQRVRFTGGDKSVPIGFEARDNGVLLRFNQPVKDADAATCFAQCWNYRYGPQYGSPEYSVKYADTPGHDPLEVRSVQKLDGGKTLFLEIPQIVTASQIHLHVSTGHDIFLTAHALAEPFTEFAGYTKIAKTNHAAQIGLEAPKPSKLNPWAKGEGGREVIIEAALGLQYVQKQLTAKA
;
A
#
# COMPACT_ATOMS: atom_id res chain seq x y z
N TYR A 1 -20.06 -8.42 6.57
CA TYR A 1 -18.78 -7.85 7.00
C TYR A 1 -18.87 -6.34 6.93
N PHE A 2 -18.23 -5.62 7.85
CA PHE A 2 -18.06 -4.17 7.77
C PHE A 2 -16.74 -3.78 8.45
N ALA A 3 -16.23 -2.60 8.12
CA ALA A 3 -15.06 -2.00 8.77
C ALA A 3 -15.49 -0.73 9.50
N SER A 4 -14.91 -0.51 10.68
CA SER A 4 -15.15 0.65 11.52
C SER A 4 -13.84 1.04 12.19
N GLY A 5 -13.53 2.34 12.26
CA GLY A 5 -12.35 2.80 13.00
C GLY A 5 -12.43 2.47 14.50
N ASN A 6 -13.64 2.42 15.07
CA ASN A 6 -13.85 2.20 16.50
C ASN A 6 -13.82 0.70 16.87
N GLN A 7 -14.44 -0.15 16.06
CA GLN A 7 -14.58 -1.59 16.37
C GLN A 7 -13.56 -2.45 15.63
N GLY A 8 -13.15 -2.02 14.44
CA GLY A 8 -12.30 -2.78 13.53
C GLY A 8 -13.08 -3.44 12.39
N VAL A 9 -12.49 -4.50 11.81
CA VAL A 9 -13.16 -5.31 10.78
C VAL A 9 -13.97 -6.38 11.46
N CYS A 10 -15.26 -6.42 11.15
CA CYS A 10 -16.21 -7.29 11.84
C CYS A 10 -17.03 -8.16 10.87
N ARG A 11 -17.34 -9.38 11.32
CA ARG A 11 -18.28 -10.31 10.69
C ARG A 11 -19.55 -10.40 11.53
N ILE A 12 -20.69 -10.10 10.91
CA ILE A 12 -22.00 -10.31 11.52
C ILE A 12 -22.32 -11.80 11.39
N THR A 13 -22.46 -12.50 12.52
CA THR A 13 -22.67 -13.97 12.57
C THR A 13 -24.09 -14.35 13.00
N GLY A 14 -24.92 -13.35 13.33
CA GLY A 14 -26.32 -13.49 13.65
C GLY A 14 -26.94 -12.12 13.91
N ARG A 15 -28.24 -12.06 14.18
CA ARG A 15 -28.98 -10.80 14.40
C ARG A 15 -28.30 -9.87 15.41
N ASP A 16 -27.86 -10.44 16.54
CA ASP A 16 -27.23 -9.72 17.65
C ASP A 16 -25.84 -10.27 17.98
N LYS A 17 -25.18 -10.91 17.00
CA LYS A 17 -23.85 -11.52 17.17
C LYS A 17 -22.85 -10.93 16.19
N LEU A 18 -21.76 -10.42 16.74
CA LEU A 18 -20.66 -9.81 16.02
C LEU A 18 -19.35 -10.49 16.41
N GLU A 19 -18.54 -10.79 15.41
CA GLU A 19 -17.18 -11.28 15.57
C GLU A 19 -16.21 -10.21 15.07
N VAL A 20 -15.26 -9.81 15.90
CA VAL A 20 -14.20 -8.86 15.54
C VAL A 20 -13.02 -9.65 14.99
N LEU A 21 -12.69 -9.42 13.72
CA LEU A 21 -11.65 -10.17 13.00
C LEU A 21 -10.29 -9.47 13.05
N GLY A 22 -10.27 -8.18 13.35
CA GLY A 22 -9.05 -7.38 13.52
C GLY A 22 -9.40 -5.97 13.95
N THR A 23 -8.42 -5.22 14.46
CA THR A 23 -8.59 -3.87 15.03
C THR A 23 -7.48 -2.92 14.58
N GLY A 24 -7.53 -1.65 14.99
CA GLY A 24 -6.44 -0.69 14.73
C GLY A 24 -6.44 -0.14 13.31
N PHE A 25 -7.60 0.03 12.71
CA PHE A 25 -7.72 0.61 11.37
C PHE A 25 -8.09 2.08 11.48
N ARG A 26 -7.26 2.97 10.94
CA ARG A 26 -7.52 4.41 10.94
C ARG A 26 -8.35 4.78 9.71
N ASN A 27 -9.57 5.26 9.93
CA ASN A 27 -10.54 5.60 8.88
C ASN A 27 -10.62 4.54 7.76
N PRO A 28 -10.94 3.27 8.09
CA PRO A 28 -11.02 2.23 7.09
C PRO A 28 -12.18 2.52 6.14
N ASP A 29 -11.84 2.75 4.88
CA ASP A 29 -12.80 2.96 3.84
C ASP A 29 -12.81 1.74 2.91
N GLY A 30 -13.92 1.00 2.96
CA GLY A 30 -14.13 -0.17 2.14
C GLY A 30 -13.50 -1.48 2.63
N LEU A 31 -13.95 -2.56 1.99
CA LEU A 31 -13.56 -3.94 2.28
C LEU A 31 -13.48 -4.74 0.98
N GLY A 32 -12.47 -5.58 0.89
CA GLY A 32 -12.34 -6.65 -0.10
C GLY A 32 -12.44 -8.02 0.56
N LEU A 33 -13.08 -8.96 -0.14
CA LEU A 33 -13.15 -10.37 0.26
C LEU A 33 -12.59 -11.21 -0.88
N SER A 34 -11.65 -12.11 -0.57
CA SER A 34 -11.19 -13.06 -1.57
C SER A 34 -12.30 -14.08 -1.91
N PRO A 35 -12.28 -14.67 -3.11
CA PRO A 35 -13.33 -15.60 -3.54
C PRO A 35 -13.42 -16.88 -2.70
N ASP A 36 -12.29 -17.31 -2.14
CA ASP A 36 -12.19 -18.45 -1.21
C ASP A 36 -12.62 -18.09 0.22
N GLY A 37 -12.88 -16.82 0.51
CA GLY A 37 -13.26 -16.31 1.83
C GLY A 37 -12.13 -16.30 2.86
N LEU A 38 -10.90 -16.64 2.48
CA LEU A 38 -9.76 -16.73 3.40
C LEU A 38 -9.15 -15.38 3.76
N PHE A 39 -9.13 -14.46 2.79
CA PHE A 39 -8.53 -13.14 2.92
C PHE A 39 -9.60 -12.05 2.97
N ILE A 40 -9.41 -11.13 3.92
CA ILE A 40 -10.21 -9.92 4.05
C ILE A 40 -9.25 -8.74 3.99
N THR A 41 -9.44 -7.85 3.02
CA THR A 41 -8.64 -6.63 2.93
C THR A 41 -9.46 -5.43 3.36
N THR A 42 -8.78 -4.45 3.96
CA THR A 42 -9.32 -3.11 4.20
C THR A 42 -8.20 -2.11 4.02
N SER A 43 -8.54 -0.83 4.02
CA SER A 43 -7.57 0.25 3.94
C SER A 43 -7.42 0.95 5.29
N VAL A 44 -6.33 1.70 5.42
CA VAL A 44 -6.18 2.74 6.46
C VAL A 44 -5.68 4.01 5.80
N GLN A 45 -6.14 5.15 6.30
CA GLN A 45 -5.69 6.46 5.84
C GLN A 45 -4.58 6.99 6.74
N GLU A 46 -3.60 7.67 6.13
CA GLU A 46 -2.48 8.31 6.83
C GLU A 46 -2.93 9.16 8.01
N GLY A 47 -2.26 8.98 9.14
CA GLY A 47 -2.35 9.83 10.32
C GLY A 47 -1.66 9.23 11.53
N ASP A 48 -2.23 9.42 12.72
CA ASP A 48 -1.66 8.93 13.96
C ASP A 48 -1.54 7.40 13.96
N TRP A 49 -0.33 6.91 14.24
CA TRP A 49 0.03 5.49 14.19
C TRP A 49 -0.24 4.78 12.86
N THR A 50 -0.51 5.56 11.81
CA THR A 50 -0.69 5.10 10.43
C THR A 50 0.25 5.92 9.55
N PRO A 51 1.51 5.50 9.37
CA PRO A 51 2.55 6.32 8.78
C PRO A 51 2.27 6.77 7.33
N ALA A 52 1.56 5.93 6.58
CA ALA A 52 1.11 6.22 5.23
C ALA A 52 -0.22 5.49 5.00
N THR A 53 -1.00 5.96 4.04
CA THR A 53 -2.15 5.22 3.53
C THR A 53 -1.71 3.81 3.14
N SER A 54 -2.45 2.79 3.59
CA SER A 54 -2.00 1.40 3.49
C SER A 54 -3.15 0.44 3.25
N ILE A 55 -2.83 -0.71 2.67
CA ILE A 55 -3.75 -1.84 2.53
C ILE A 55 -3.40 -2.86 3.60
N CYS A 56 -4.38 -3.23 4.41
CA CYS A 56 -4.27 -4.26 5.44
C CYS A 56 -4.91 -5.56 4.96
N GLN A 57 -4.38 -6.72 5.38
CA GLN A 57 -4.95 -8.03 5.08
C GLN A 57 -5.09 -8.84 6.38
N ILE A 58 -6.30 -9.35 6.60
CA ILE A 58 -6.61 -10.36 7.61
C ILE A 58 -6.70 -11.71 6.90
N GLU A 59 -5.96 -12.68 7.42
CA GLU A 59 -6.01 -14.10 7.10
C GLU A 59 -6.70 -14.83 8.24
N LEU A 60 -7.86 -15.43 7.93
CA LEU A 60 -8.73 -16.00 8.94
C LEU A 60 -8.09 -17.14 9.75
N ASP A 61 -7.08 -17.82 9.19
CA ASP A 61 -6.35 -18.92 9.80
C ASP A 61 -4.95 -18.55 10.31
N HIS A 62 -4.50 -17.30 10.11
CA HIS A 62 -3.14 -16.87 10.46
C HIS A 62 -3.11 -15.75 11.48
N ASN A 63 -3.75 -14.60 11.20
CA ASN A 63 -3.64 -13.38 12.01
C ASN A 63 -5.01 -12.85 12.47
N LEU A 64 -5.96 -13.75 12.72
CA LEU A 64 -7.27 -13.41 13.27
C LEU A 64 -7.11 -12.67 14.61
N GLY A 65 -7.74 -11.51 14.72
CA GLY A 65 -7.66 -10.63 15.90
C GLY A 65 -6.47 -9.66 15.89
N ALA A 66 -5.68 -9.61 14.81
CA ALA A 66 -4.57 -8.69 14.64
C ALA A 66 -4.94 -7.21 14.85
N HIS A 67 -3.95 -6.40 15.20
CA HIS A 67 -4.10 -4.97 15.43
C HIS A 67 -3.18 -4.17 14.51
N PHE A 68 -3.73 -3.36 13.60
CA PHE A 68 -2.99 -2.68 12.52
C PHE A 68 -2.52 -1.26 12.84
N GLY A 69 -2.61 -0.85 14.10
CA GLY A 69 -1.81 0.27 14.64
C GLY A 69 -2.58 1.50 15.07
N ALA A 70 -3.78 1.78 14.57
CA ALA A 70 -4.53 2.97 15.01
C ALA A 70 -4.77 2.95 16.53
N GLY A 71 -4.41 4.04 17.20
CA GLY A 71 -4.40 4.13 18.67
C GLY A 71 -3.11 3.62 19.35
N GLY A 72 -2.14 3.15 18.56
CA GLY A 72 -0.82 2.72 19.01
C GLY A 72 -0.70 1.25 19.37
N PRO A 73 0.51 0.80 19.79
CA PRO A 73 0.76 -0.58 20.17
C PRO A 73 -0.20 -1.05 21.26
N LYS A 74 -0.64 -2.30 21.15
CA LYS A 74 -1.61 -2.93 22.05
C LYS A 74 -0.95 -4.08 22.79
N ASN A 75 -1.17 -4.19 24.10
CA ASN A 75 -0.60 -5.23 24.95
C ASN A 75 0.94 -5.33 24.86
N GLY A 76 1.63 -4.20 24.66
CA GLY A 76 3.08 -4.15 24.50
C GLY A 76 3.60 -4.76 23.19
N GLN A 77 2.73 -5.09 22.24
CA GLN A 77 3.09 -5.60 20.93
C GLN A 77 3.02 -4.50 19.88
N PRO A 78 3.93 -4.49 18.89
CA PRO A 78 3.83 -3.59 17.76
C PRO A 78 2.60 -3.91 16.90
N PRO A 79 2.19 -2.96 16.03
CA PRO A 79 1.16 -3.22 15.03
C PRO A 79 1.51 -4.39 14.11
N GLU A 80 0.48 -5.10 13.65
CA GLU A 80 0.57 -6.07 12.57
C GLU A 80 1.02 -5.36 11.28
N PRO A 81 2.02 -5.89 10.57
CA PRO A 81 2.43 -5.30 9.30
C PRO A 81 1.31 -5.32 8.26
N VAL A 82 1.11 -4.17 7.63
CA VAL A 82 0.18 -4.00 6.51
C VAL A 82 0.59 -4.85 5.31
N LEU A 83 -0.34 -5.22 4.44
CA LEU A 83 -0.02 -5.93 3.19
C LEU A 83 0.90 -5.07 2.29
N MET A 84 0.59 -3.78 2.20
CA MET A 84 1.48 -2.78 1.59
C MET A 84 1.15 -1.36 2.06
N TYR A 85 2.18 -0.52 2.08
CA TYR A 85 2.02 0.93 2.10
C TYR A 85 1.78 1.42 0.68
N MET A 86 0.85 2.34 0.51
CA MET A 86 0.67 3.06 -0.75
C MET A 86 1.62 4.27 -0.80
N PRO A 87 2.18 4.57 -1.98
CA PRO A 87 3.05 5.74 -2.16
C PRO A 87 2.29 7.03 -1.85
N ARG A 88 2.76 7.80 -0.86
CA ARG A 88 2.06 8.98 -0.31
C ARG A 88 1.71 10.04 -1.38
N GLY A 89 2.61 10.25 -2.34
CA GLY A 89 2.41 11.22 -3.43
C GLY A 89 1.38 10.80 -4.49
N GLU A 90 0.99 9.53 -4.52
CA GLU A 90 0.16 8.94 -5.56
C GLU A 90 -1.20 8.45 -5.04
N ASP A 91 -1.26 8.09 -3.75
CA ASP A 91 -2.49 7.69 -3.07
C ASP A 91 -2.53 8.22 -1.62
N ASN A 92 -3.16 9.38 -1.46
CA ASN A 92 -3.32 10.03 -0.17
C ASN A 92 -4.52 9.50 0.63
N SER A 93 -5.45 8.78 0.00
CA SER A 93 -6.65 8.26 0.68
C SER A 93 -7.20 7.04 -0.04
N ALA A 94 -6.96 5.88 0.55
CA ALA A 94 -7.42 4.59 0.07
C ALA A 94 -8.90 4.35 0.37
N SER A 95 -9.57 3.59 -0.50
CA SER A 95 -10.91 3.04 -0.28
C SER A 95 -10.92 1.52 -0.51
N SER A 96 -11.98 0.95 -1.08
CA SER A 96 -12.17 -0.51 -1.16
C SER A 96 -11.19 -1.24 -2.09
N GLN A 97 -11.15 -2.56 -1.93
CA GLN A 97 -10.47 -3.47 -2.84
C GLN A 97 -11.48 -4.46 -3.44
N ALA A 98 -11.24 -4.87 -4.69
CA ALA A 98 -12.04 -5.88 -5.39
C ALA A 98 -11.12 -6.95 -5.99
N PHE A 99 -11.19 -8.16 -5.44
CA PHE A 99 -10.49 -9.32 -5.99
C PHE A 99 -10.96 -9.62 -7.41
N ILE A 100 -10.01 -9.97 -8.28
CA ILE A 100 -10.29 -10.27 -9.68
C ILE A 100 -10.99 -11.63 -9.76
N THR A 101 -12.31 -11.59 -9.95
CA THR A 101 -13.15 -12.80 -10.05
C THR A 101 -13.59 -13.12 -11.48
N SER A 102 -13.66 -12.09 -12.34
CA SER A 102 -14.19 -12.20 -13.70
C SER A 102 -13.24 -12.90 -14.67
N GLU A 103 -13.79 -13.80 -15.49
CA GLU A 103 -13.05 -14.47 -16.57
C GLU A 103 -12.52 -13.51 -17.64
N LYS A 104 -13.19 -12.38 -17.86
CA LYS A 104 -12.69 -11.35 -18.79
C LYS A 104 -11.40 -10.70 -18.31
N TRP A 105 -11.09 -10.79 -17.02
CA TRP A 105 -9.88 -10.27 -16.39
C TRP A 105 -8.92 -11.39 -15.99
N SER A 106 -9.17 -12.63 -16.42
CA SER A 106 -8.35 -13.80 -16.06
C SER A 106 -6.84 -13.61 -16.32
N PRO A 107 -6.37 -12.89 -17.37
CA PRO A 107 -4.93 -12.67 -17.54
C PRO A 107 -4.28 -11.82 -16.44
N LEU A 108 -5.07 -11.05 -15.70
CA LEU A 108 -4.61 -10.19 -14.60
C LEU A 108 -4.78 -10.83 -13.22
N ARG A 109 -5.43 -12.01 -13.14
CA ARG A 109 -5.84 -12.66 -11.88
C ARG A 109 -4.64 -12.98 -11.00
N GLY A 110 -3.50 -13.37 -11.58
CA GLY A 110 -2.28 -13.74 -10.85
C GLY A 110 -2.58 -14.71 -9.70
N ASP A 111 -1.83 -14.57 -8.61
CA ASP A 111 -2.03 -15.34 -7.36
C ASP A 111 -3.04 -14.62 -6.43
N GLY A 112 -4.23 -14.37 -6.97
CA GLY A 112 -5.31 -13.66 -6.29
C GLY A 112 -5.08 -12.14 -6.20
N ASN A 113 -4.66 -11.55 -7.32
CA ASN A 113 -4.57 -10.10 -7.47
C ASN A 113 -5.94 -9.44 -7.29
N PHE A 114 -5.91 -8.17 -6.90
CA PHE A 114 -7.10 -7.37 -6.71
C PHE A 114 -6.89 -5.93 -7.20
N VAL A 115 -8.00 -5.23 -7.45
CA VAL A 115 -7.98 -3.80 -7.76
C VAL A 115 -8.17 -3.04 -6.45
N HIS A 116 -7.26 -2.13 -6.14
CA HIS A 116 -7.38 -1.16 -5.07
C HIS A 116 -7.84 0.19 -5.63
N LEU A 117 -8.72 0.87 -4.90
CA LEU A 117 -9.24 2.19 -5.26
C LEU A 117 -8.59 3.28 -4.39
N SER A 118 -8.06 4.32 -5.05
CA SER A 118 -7.58 5.54 -4.40
C SER A 118 -8.69 6.58 -4.48
N SER A 119 -9.45 6.74 -3.39
CA SER A 119 -10.51 7.76 -3.29
C SER A 119 -9.93 9.16 -3.43
N GLY A 120 -8.79 9.44 -2.78
CA GLY A 120 -8.15 10.75 -2.81
C GLY A 120 -7.56 11.09 -4.19
N GLY A 121 -6.82 10.14 -4.77
CA GLY A 121 -6.15 10.30 -6.06
C GLY A 121 -7.09 10.15 -7.26
N GLY A 122 -8.34 9.75 -7.06
CA GLY A 122 -9.29 9.54 -8.18
C GLY A 122 -8.82 8.45 -9.14
N SER A 123 -8.14 7.43 -8.65
CA SER A 123 -7.47 6.41 -9.47
C SER A 123 -7.65 5.01 -8.92
N ALA A 124 -7.15 4.00 -9.62
CA ALA A 124 -7.12 2.63 -9.14
C ALA A 124 -5.78 1.97 -9.45
N TRP A 125 -5.50 0.89 -8.74
CA TRP A 125 -4.23 0.20 -8.75
C TRP A 125 -4.47 -1.30 -8.86
N LEU A 126 -3.75 -1.98 -9.74
CA LEU A 126 -3.67 -3.43 -9.72
C LEU A 126 -2.66 -3.82 -8.64
N VAL A 127 -3.11 -4.59 -7.65
CA VAL A 127 -2.28 -5.07 -6.55
C VAL A 127 -1.97 -6.54 -6.78
N MET A 128 -0.68 -6.83 -6.88
CA MET A 128 -0.08 -8.15 -6.98
C MET A 128 0.42 -8.58 -5.60
N ARG A 129 0.38 -9.87 -5.30
CA ARG A 129 0.73 -10.40 -3.98
C ARG A 129 1.84 -11.43 -4.05
N GLN A 130 2.63 -11.52 -2.99
CA GLN A 130 3.67 -12.53 -2.79
C GLN A 130 3.62 -13.00 -1.32
N ASN A 131 3.66 -14.31 -1.09
CA ASN A 131 3.91 -14.86 0.25
C ASN A 131 5.38 -15.28 0.36
N VAL A 132 6.08 -14.76 1.38
CA VAL A 132 7.46 -15.11 1.68
C VAL A 132 7.53 -15.56 3.12
N LYS A 133 7.93 -16.83 3.35
CA LYS A 133 8.09 -17.42 4.69
C LYS A 133 6.82 -17.27 5.57
N GLY A 134 5.65 -17.45 4.97
CA GLY A 134 4.36 -17.35 5.66
C GLY A 134 3.83 -15.93 5.79
N ARG A 135 4.50 -14.91 5.23
CA ARG A 135 4.10 -13.51 5.29
C ARG A 135 3.72 -12.98 3.93
N TRP A 136 2.51 -12.44 3.81
CA TRP A 136 2.09 -11.74 2.61
C TRP A 136 2.65 -10.33 2.54
N GLN A 137 3.03 -9.94 1.34
CA GLN A 137 3.42 -8.60 0.95
C GLN A 137 2.91 -8.33 -0.47
N ALA A 138 2.87 -7.06 -0.88
CA ALA A 138 2.31 -6.70 -2.17
C ALA A 138 3.13 -5.66 -2.93
N ALA A 139 2.88 -5.64 -4.24
CA ALA A 139 3.33 -4.64 -5.17
C ALA A 139 2.12 -4.13 -5.95
N SER A 140 2.08 -2.84 -6.28
CA SER A 140 1.00 -2.25 -7.04
C SER A 140 1.50 -1.48 -8.25
N VAL A 141 0.66 -1.43 -9.28
CA VAL A 141 0.84 -0.59 -10.46
C VAL A 141 -0.47 0.15 -10.73
N LYS A 142 -0.39 1.44 -11.03
CA LYS A 142 -1.57 2.25 -11.33
C LYS A 142 -2.22 1.75 -12.62
N ILE A 143 -3.53 1.55 -12.62
CA ILE A 143 -4.24 1.24 -13.86
C ILE A 143 -4.47 2.50 -14.68
N SER A 144 -4.54 2.37 -16.00
CA SER A 144 -4.74 3.50 -16.90
C SER A 144 -6.09 4.18 -16.69
N GLY A 145 -6.07 5.51 -16.65
CA GLY A 145 -7.27 6.37 -16.54
C GLY A 145 -7.56 6.82 -15.11
N ASN A 146 -8.37 7.87 -15.00
CA ASN A 146 -8.83 8.42 -13.73
C ASN A 146 -10.37 8.37 -13.67
N PHE A 147 -10.89 8.46 -12.46
CA PHE A 147 -12.32 8.56 -12.19
C PHE A 147 -12.77 10.01 -12.07
N ASP A 148 -14.03 10.24 -12.40
CA ASP A 148 -14.66 11.57 -12.30
C ASP A 148 -14.90 12.00 -10.85
N SER A 149 -14.97 11.04 -9.93
CA SER A 149 -15.17 11.24 -8.49
C SER A 149 -14.36 10.23 -7.70
N GLY A 150 -14.14 10.45 -6.41
CA GLY A 150 -13.30 9.59 -5.56
C GLY A 150 -13.87 8.18 -5.50
N PRO A 151 -13.23 7.15 -6.11
CA PRO A 151 -13.80 5.81 -6.20
C PRO A 151 -13.95 5.20 -4.79
N GLN A 152 -15.12 4.62 -4.49
CA GLN A 152 -15.48 4.14 -3.15
C GLN A 152 -15.56 2.61 -3.11
N CYS A 153 -16.46 2.03 -3.89
CA CYS A 153 -16.71 0.59 -3.95
C CYS A 153 -16.58 0.08 -5.39
N ALA A 154 -15.95 -1.08 -5.55
CA ALA A 154 -15.84 -1.76 -6.84
C ALA A 154 -16.47 -3.16 -6.79
N ARG A 155 -17.18 -3.56 -7.85
CA ARG A 155 -17.73 -4.92 -8.02
C ARG A 155 -17.64 -5.37 -9.47
N PHE A 156 -17.27 -6.64 -9.66
CA PHE A 156 -17.40 -7.28 -10.96
C PHE A 156 -18.87 -7.62 -11.21
N ASN A 157 -19.40 -7.18 -12.35
CA ASN A 157 -20.76 -7.51 -12.77
C ASN A 157 -20.78 -8.94 -13.33
N PRO A 158 -21.65 -9.85 -12.83
CA PRO A 158 -21.68 -11.23 -13.28
C PRO A 158 -22.21 -11.41 -14.71
N ASN A 159 -22.97 -10.45 -15.24
CA ASN A 159 -23.58 -10.54 -16.57
C ASN A 159 -22.58 -10.19 -17.68
N ASP A 160 -21.81 -9.11 -17.51
CA ASP A 160 -20.87 -8.64 -18.54
C ASP A 160 -19.40 -8.79 -18.15
N GLY A 161 -19.09 -9.20 -16.92
CA GLY A 161 -17.74 -9.45 -16.42
C GLY A 161 -16.87 -8.20 -16.26
N HIS A 162 -17.44 -6.99 -16.33
CA HIS A 162 -16.67 -5.75 -16.18
C HIS A 162 -16.71 -5.23 -14.73
N LEU A 163 -15.74 -4.38 -14.38
CA LEU A 163 -15.64 -3.79 -13.05
C LEU A 163 -16.46 -2.50 -13.03
N TYR A 164 -17.40 -2.40 -12.10
CA TYR A 164 -18.21 -1.20 -11.88
C TYR A 164 -17.84 -0.55 -10.57
N ILE A 165 -17.73 0.77 -10.60
CA ILE A 165 -17.25 1.58 -9.51
C ILE A 165 -18.23 2.72 -9.26
N ASN A 166 -18.64 2.92 -8.02
CA ASN A 166 -19.25 4.16 -7.60
C ASN A 166 -18.15 5.11 -7.07
N GLY A 167 -18.36 6.40 -7.27
CA GLY A 167 -17.50 7.43 -6.72
C GLY A 167 -18.30 8.48 -5.98
N MET A 168 -17.65 9.09 -5.01
CA MET A 168 -18.15 10.21 -4.23
C MET A 168 -16.98 11.14 -3.93
N GLN A 169 -17.23 12.45 -3.99
CA GLN A 169 -16.25 13.43 -3.58
C GLN A 169 -16.20 13.49 -2.05
N GLY A 170 -15.00 13.43 -1.50
CA GLY A 170 -14.77 13.45 -0.07
C GLY A 170 -13.58 14.33 0.28
N TRP A 171 -13.29 14.41 1.57
CA TRP A 171 -12.14 15.14 2.08
C TRP A 171 -10.84 14.68 1.43
N GLY A 172 -10.03 15.64 0.95
CA GLY A 172 -8.74 15.35 0.33
C GLY A 172 -8.80 14.67 -1.05
N SER A 173 -9.97 14.60 -1.70
CA SER A 173 -10.08 14.13 -3.07
C SER A 173 -9.74 15.22 -4.10
N TYR A 174 -8.97 14.83 -5.12
CA TYR A 174 -8.61 15.69 -6.26
C TYR A 174 -9.55 15.53 -7.46
N THR A 175 -10.67 14.84 -7.30
CA THR A 175 -11.60 14.53 -8.40
C THR A 175 -12.59 15.66 -8.71
N PRO A 176 -13.01 15.83 -9.98
CA PRO A 176 -13.79 16.99 -10.40
C PRO A 176 -15.30 16.96 -10.12
N LYS A 177 -15.91 15.80 -9.85
CA LYS A 177 -17.37 15.67 -9.66
C LYS A 177 -17.73 15.13 -8.28
N ASP A 178 -18.89 15.56 -7.78
CA ASP A 178 -19.47 15.13 -6.50
C ASP A 178 -19.72 13.61 -6.41
N GLY A 179 -20.00 12.98 -7.54
CA GLY A 179 -20.23 11.54 -7.61
C GLY A 179 -20.10 10.99 -9.02
N CYS A 180 -19.90 9.69 -9.12
CA CYS A 180 -19.87 8.99 -10.40
C CYS A 180 -20.33 7.53 -10.29
N PHE A 181 -20.71 6.96 -11.42
CA PHE A 181 -20.83 5.52 -11.59
C PHE A 181 -20.17 5.14 -12.92
N GLN A 182 -19.03 4.47 -12.86
CA GLN A 182 -18.16 4.24 -14.01
C GLN A 182 -17.83 2.76 -14.17
N ARG A 183 -17.66 2.34 -15.43
CA ARG A 183 -17.30 0.98 -15.81
C ARG A 183 -15.85 0.96 -16.29
N VAL A 184 -15.05 0.05 -15.72
CA VAL A 184 -13.67 -0.23 -16.11
C VAL A 184 -13.62 -1.55 -16.87
N ARG A 185 -12.92 -1.54 -18.01
CA ARG A 185 -12.81 -2.69 -18.92
C ARG A 185 -11.34 -3.05 -19.12
N PHE A 186 -10.99 -4.30 -18.86
CA PHE A 186 -9.77 -4.86 -19.41
C PHE A 186 -10.00 -5.18 -20.89
N THR A 187 -9.18 -4.60 -21.76
CA THR A 187 -9.30 -4.73 -23.22
C THR A 187 -8.22 -5.64 -23.82
N GLY A 188 -7.27 -6.12 -23.03
CA GLY A 188 -6.18 -6.99 -23.49
C GLY A 188 -5.13 -6.30 -24.37
N GLY A 189 -5.07 -4.97 -24.40
CA GLY A 189 -4.25 -4.19 -25.33
C GLY A 189 -2.75 -4.52 -25.37
N ASP A 190 -2.02 -3.92 -26.31
CA ASP A 190 -0.67 -4.35 -26.73
C ASP A 190 0.47 -4.03 -25.75
N LYS A 191 0.17 -3.36 -24.62
CA LYS A 191 1.16 -3.05 -23.59
C LYS A 191 1.24 -4.17 -22.56
N SER A 192 2.43 -4.69 -22.30
CA SER A 192 2.64 -5.73 -21.28
C SER A 192 2.35 -5.18 -19.89
N VAL A 193 1.40 -5.78 -19.19
CA VAL A 193 0.96 -5.38 -17.84
C VAL A 193 1.62 -6.29 -16.81
N PRO A 194 2.24 -5.75 -15.75
CA PRO A 194 2.68 -6.55 -14.61
C PRO A 194 1.50 -7.28 -13.94
N ILE A 195 1.63 -8.58 -13.74
CA ILE A 195 0.59 -9.45 -13.13
C ILE A 195 1.11 -10.28 -11.95
N GLY A 196 2.40 -10.23 -11.67
CA GLY A 196 2.99 -10.87 -10.50
C GLY A 196 4.37 -10.31 -10.23
N PHE A 197 4.84 -10.46 -9.00
CA PHE A 197 6.20 -10.08 -8.62
C PHE A 197 6.78 -11.07 -7.61
N GLU A 198 8.10 -11.10 -7.52
CA GLU A 198 8.79 -11.70 -6.39
C GLU A 198 9.98 -10.85 -5.97
N ALA A 199 9.96 -10.34 -4.75
CA ALA A 199 11.13 -9.76 -4.13
C ALA A 199 12.09 -10.87 -3.68
N ARG A 200 13.29 -10.88 -4.26
CA ARG A 200 14.37 -11.83 -3.98
C ARG A 200 15.55 -11.09 -3.34
N ASP A 201 16.44 -11.81 -2.65
CA ASP A 201 17.63 -11.22 -2.00
C ASP A 201 18.67 -10.65 -2.99
N ASN A 202 18.42 -10.66 -4.29
CA ASN A 202 19.31 -10.07 -5.30
C ASN A 202 18.55 -9.31 -6.40
N GLY A 203 17.26 -9.06 -6.24
CA GLY A 203 16.48 -8.38 -7.27
C GLY A 203 14.99 -8.62 -7.17
N VAL A 204 14.28 -8.26 -8.25
CA VAL A 204 12.83 -8.43 -8.36
C VAL A 204 12.52 -9.17 -9.65
N LEU A 205 11.78 -10.28 -9.54
CA LEU A 205 11.12 -10.90 -10.69
C LEU A 205 9.78 -10.22 -10.92
N LEU A 206 9.49 -9.86 -12.16
CA LEU A 206 8.23 -9.28 -12.60
C LEU A 206 7.64 -10.16 -13.69
N ARG A 207 6.41 -10.63 -13.49
CA ARG A 207 5.66 -11.42 -14.47
C ARG A 207 4.69 -10.53 -15.21
N PHE A 208 4.54 -10.74 -16.51
CA PHE A 208 3.68 -9.96 -17.39
C PHE A 208 2.65 -10.85 -18.08
N ASN A 209 1.49 -10.29 -18.38
CA ASN A 209 0.42 -10.99 -19.11
C ASN A 209 0.83 -11.36 -20.56
N GLN A 210 1.79 -10.65 -21.12
CA GLN A 210 2.34 -10.86 -22.46
C GLN A 210 3.83 -10.49 -22.52
N PRO A 211 4.58 -11.00 -23.52
CA PRO A 211 6.01 -10.73 -23.63
C PRO A 211 6.36 -9.25 -23.64
N VAL A 212 7.42 -8.86 -22.94
CA VAL A 212 8.00 -7.52 -22.99
C VAL A 212 8.92 -7.43 -24.22
N LYS A 213 8.70 -6.41 -25.05
CA LYS A 213 9.49 -6.18 -26.27
C LYS A 213 10.92 -5.77 -25.93
N ASP A 214 11.03 -4.63 -25.25
CA ASP A 214 12.29 -3.98 -24.90
C ASP A 214 12.50 -3.97 -23.38
N ALA A 215 13.68 -4.40 -22.94
CA ALA A 215 14.06 -4.44 -21.54
C ALA A 215 15.56 -4.16 -21.44
N ASP A 216 15.91 -3.07 -20.78
CA ASP A 216 17.29 -2.62 -20.58
C ASP A 216 17.43 -1.98 -19.20
N ALA A 217 18.49 -2.33 -18.49
CA ALA A 217 18.83 -1.74 -17.19
C ALA A 217 18.98 -0.22 -17.27
N ALA A 218 19.50 0.33 -18.38
CA ALA A 218 19.67 1.77 -18.58
C ALA A 218 18.34 2.54 -18.65
N THR A 219 17.22 1.84 -18.87
CA THR A 219 15.87 2.40 -18.89
C THR A 219 15.08 2.11 -17.62
N CYS A 220 15.71 1.43 -16.66
CA CYS A 220 15.10 1.09 -15.37
C CYS A 220 15.65 2.01 -14.28
N PHE A 221 14.84 2.21 -13.25
CA PHE A 221 15.24 2.93 -12.04
C PHE A 221 14.69 2.21 -10.82
N ALA A 222 15.43 2.25 -9.71
CA ALA A 222 14.97 1.72 -8.44
C ALA A 222 15.39 2.63 -7.28
N GLN A 223 14.53 2.77 -6.30
CA GLN A 223 14.83 3.43 -5.02
C GLN A 223 14.01 2.80 -3.89
N CYS A 224 14.41 3.04 -2.65
CA CYS A 224 13.68 2.55 -1.48
C CYS A 224 13.70 3.54 -0.32
N TRP A 225 12.72 3.41 0.58
CA TRP A 225 12.60 4.20 1.79
C TRP A 225 11.73 3.48 2.83
N ASN A 226 11.83 3.95 4.08
CA ASN A 226 11.03 3.49 5.19
C ASN A 226 10.14 4.60 5.75
N TYR A 227 9.07 4.17 6.40
CA TYR A 227 8.26 5.02 7.25
C TYR A 227 8.48 4.72 8.73
N ARG A 228 8.21 5.71 9.58
CA ARG A 228 8.30 5.61 11.04
C ARG A 228 6.91 5.52 11.65
N TYR A 229 6.68 4.49 12.45
CA TYR A 229 5.47 4.41 13.26
C TYR A 229 5.55 5.31 14.47
N GLY A 230 4.45 5.98 14.79
CA GLY A 230 4.30 6.69 16.05
C GLY A 230 3.06 7.59 16.09
N PRO A 231 2.90 8.36 17.17
CA PRO A 231 1.68 9.13 17.43
C PRO A 231 1.53 10.40 16.58
N GLN A 232 2.52 10.72 15.75
CA GLN A 232 2.48 11.88 14.87
C GLN A 232 1.62 11.59 13.64
N TYR A 233 1.11 12.63 12.98
CA TYR A 233 0.33 12.47 11.76
C TYR A 233 1.22 12.03 10.61
N GLY A 234 1.02 10.79 10.14
CA GLY A 234 1.80 10.21 9.05
C GLY A 234 3.28 10.07 9.39
N SER A 235 4.10 9.83 8.38
CA SER A 235 5.55 9.79 8.51
C SER A 235 6.20 10.43 7.28
N PRO A 236 7.26 11.24 7.46
CA PRO A 236 8.21 11.50 6.38
C PRO A 236 8.77 10.19 5.79
N GLU A 237 9.30 10.29 4.59
CA GLU A 237 10.00 9.18 3.91
C GLU A 237 11.47 9.23 4.33
N TYR A 238 11.97 8.15 4.94
CA TYR A 238 13.32 8.07 5.48
C TYR A 238 14.19 7.09 4.70
N SER A 239 15.47 7.45 4.57
CA SER A 239 16.50 6.58 4.03
C SER A 239 16.53 5.27 4.84
N VAL A 240 16.59 4.13 4.12
CA VAL A 240 16.80 2.81 4.69
C VAL A 240 18.25 2.67 5.19
N LYS A 241 19.20 3.32 4.51
CA LYS A 241 20.62 3.32 4.86
C LYS A 241 20.94 4.22 6.05
N TYR A 242 20.30 5.39 6.11
CA TYR A 242 20.51 6.41 7.14
C TYR A 242 19.18 6.72 7.83
N ALA A 243 18.79 5.88 8.79
CA ALA A 243 17.44 5.85 9.35
C ALA A 243 16.88 7.21 9.82
N ASP A 244 17.74 8.13 10.30
CA ASP A 244 17.37 9.47 10.78
C ASP A 244 17.36 10.56 9.70
N THR A 245 17.60 10.20 8.44
CA THR A 245 17.67 11.13 7.31
C THR A 245 16.44 10.99 6.42
N PRO A 246 15.63 12.05 6.26
CA PRO A 246 14.58 12.07 5.24
C PRO A 246 15.17 11.92 3.84
N GLY A 247 14.54 11.10 3.00
CA GLY A 247 14.93 10.87 1.62
C GLY A 247 14.81 9.42 1.19
N HIS A 248 15.14 9.16 -0.08
CA HIS A 248 15.10 7.84 -0.70
C HIS A 248 16.52 7.39 -1.04
N ASP A 249 16.79 6.10 -0.87
CA ASP A 249 18.06 5.50 -1.28
C ASP A 249 17.93 4.96 -2.70
N PRO A 250 18.76 5.41 -3.67
CA PRO A 250 18.79 4.81 -4.98
C PRO A 250 19.34 3.38 -4.90
N LEU A 251 18.76 2.50 -5.70
CA LEU A 251 19.17 1.11 -5.86
C LEU A 251 19.65 0.90 -7.30
N GLU A 252 20.87 0.39 -7.46
CA GLU A 252 21.42 0.09 -8.78
C GLU A 252 20.70 -1.12 -9.40
N VAL A 253 20.12 -0.91 -10.58
CA VAL A 253 19.67 -1.99 -11.47
C VAL A 253 20.85 -2.40 -12.34
N ARG A 254 21.54 -3.48 -11.95
CA ARG A 254 22.78 -3.91 -12.61
C ARG A 254 22.53 -4.56 -13.97
N SER A 255 21.45 -5.33 -14.08
CA SER A 255 21.06 -5.98 -15.31
C SER A 255 19.55 -6.26 -15.33
N VAL A 256 19.00 -6.49 -16.53
CA VAL A 256 17.63 -6.97 -16.71
C VAL A 256 17.67 -8.22 -17.56
N GLN A 257 17.16 -9.33 -17.02
CA GLN A 257 17.13 -10.61 -17.71
C GLN A 257 15.72 -10.88 -18.22
N LYS A 258 15.58 -11.18 -19.52
CA LYS A 258 14.33 -11.66 -20.12
C LYS A 258 14.24 -13.18 -19.98
N LEU A 259 13.23 -13.64 -19.27
CA LEU A 259 12.94 -15.05 -19.00
C LEU A 259 11.58 -15.42 -19.62
N ASP A 260 11.29 -16.71 -19.74
CA ASP A 260 9.99 -17.24 -20.18
C ASP A 260 9.49 -16.63 -21.51
N GLY A 261 10.38 -16.50 -22.49
CA GLY A 261 10.05 -15.86 -23.77
C GLY A 261 9.71 -14.38 -23.65
N GLY A 262 10.24 -13.70 -22.63
CA GLY A 262 10.02 -12.27 -22.36
C GLY A 262 8.80 -11.99 -21.48
N LYS A 263 8.06 -13.00 -21.00
CA LYS A 263 6.94 -12.80 -20.08
C LYS A 263 7.37 -12.57 -18.63
N THR A 264 8.63 -12.82 -18.32
CA THR A 264 9.20 -12.56 -17.01
C THR A 264 10.45 -11.71 -17.17
N LEU A 265 10.56 -10.63 -16.40
CA LEU A 265 11.79 -9.84 -16.27
C LEU A 265 12.38 -10.06 -14.88
N PHE A 266 13.68 -10.34 -14.81
CA PHE A 266 14.42 -10.25 -13.56
C PHE A 266 15.25 -8.96 -13.57
N LEU A 267 14.93 -8.03 -12.68
CA LEU A 267 15.75 -6.86 -12.41
C LEU A 267 16.76 -7.23 -11.34
N GLU A 268 18.04 -7.37 -11.73
CA GLU A 268 19.13 -7.64 -10.80
C GLU A 268 19.44 -6.38 -10.00
N ILE A 269 19.12 -6.41 -8.70
CA ILE A 269 19.36 -5.32 -7.76
C ILE A 269 20.12 -5.90 -6.57
N PRO A 270 21.46 -6.07 -6.67
CA PRO A 270 22.22 -6.82 -5.68
C PRO A 270 22.16 -6.24 -4.27
N GLN A 271 21.93 -4.94 -4.14
CA GLN A 271 21.84 -4.24 -2.86
C GLN A 271 20.39 -4.06 -2.36
N ILE A 272 19.40 -4.71 -2.99
CA ILE A 272 18.00 -4.67 -2.51
C ILE A 272 17.91 -5.16 -1.06
N VAL A 273 17.09 -4.50 -0.25
CA VAL A 273 16.83 -4.88 1.14
C VAL A 273 15.34 -4.76 1.41
N THR A 274 14.86 -5.29 2.55
CA THR A 274 13.48 -5.04 2.99
C THR A 274 13.25 -3.55 3.23
N ALA A 275 12.10 -3.04 2.82
CA ALA A 275 11.72 -1.64 3.02
C ALA A 275 10.19 -1.48 3.01
N SER A 276 9.70 -0.41 3.65
CA SER A 276 8.29 -0.02 3.58
C SER A 276 7.88 0.24 2.14
N GLN A 277 8.74 0.88 1.35
CA GLN A 277 8.56 1.02 -0.09
C GLN A 277 9.86 0.74 -0.86
N ILE A 278 9.74 -0.03 -1.93
CA ILE A 278 10.67 -0.06 -3.06
C ILE A 278 9.88 0.39 -4.28
N HIS A 279 10.37 1.42 -4.94
CA HIS A 279 9.83 1.94 -6.20
C HIS A 279 10.70 1.47 -7.34
N LEU A 280 10.08 0.87 -8.36
CA LEU A 280 10.71 0.44 -9.60
C LEU A 280 10.07 1.17 -10.78
N HIS A 281 10.87 1.87 -11.57
CA HIS A 281 10.52 2.23 -12.94
C HIS A 281 11.09 1.18 -13.87
N VAL A 282 10.27 0.62 -14.76
CA VAL A 282 10.69 -0.46 -15.67
C VAL A 282 10.54 -0.06 -17.13
N SER A 283 11.27 -0.72 -18.03
CA SER A 283 11.31 -0.41 -19.48
C SER A 283 9.95 -0.37 -20.18
N THR A 284 8.92 -0.99 -19.60
CA THR A 284 7.53 -0.92 -20.10
C THR A 284 6.83 0.42 -19.79
N GLY A 285 7.50 1.32 -19.06
CA GLY A 285 7.00 2.62 -18.61
C GLY A 285 6.11 2.55 -17.38
N HIS A 286 6.05 1.40 -16.69
CA HIS A 286 5.30 1.27 -15.44
C HIS A 286 6.15 1.67 -14.24
N ASP A 287 5.54 2.43 -13.34
CA ASP A 287 6.02 2.62 -11.97
C ASP A 287 5.33 1.60 -11.06
N ILE A 288 6.14 0.79 -10.39
CA ILE A 288 5.71 -0.30 -9.51
C ILE A 288 6.18 0.01 -8.10
N PHE A 289 5.24 0.07 -7.16
CA PHE A 289 5.53 0.32 -5.75
C PHE A 289 5.26 -0.95 -4.96
N LEU A 290 6.26 -1.42 -4.23
CA LEU A 290 6.14 -2.66 -3.45
C LEU A 290 6.56 -2.44 -2.00
N THR A 291 5.91 -3.14 -1.09
CA THR A 291 6.36 -3.28 0.29
C THR A 291 7.05 -4.64 0.41
N ALA A 292 8.27 -4.65 0.95
CA ALA A 292 9.04 -5.88 1.14
C ALA A 292 9.29 -6.10 2.63
N HIS A 293 8.46 -6.92 3.26
CA HIS A 293 8.65 -7.38 4.64
C HIS A 293 9.72 -8.46 4.73
N ALA A 294 9.87 -9.24 3.67
CA ALA A 294 10.88 -10.27 3.53
C ALA A 294 11.33 -10.41 2.06
N LEU A 295 12.53 -10.92 1.88
CA LEU A 295 13.07 -11.30 0.58
C LEU A 295 13.17 -12.82 0.51
N ALA A 296 12.74 -13.41 -0.60
CA ALA A 296 12.95 -14.82 -0.88
C ALA A 296 14.42 -15.07 -1.29
N GLU A 297 14.81 -16.35 -1.36
CA GLU A 297 16.16 -16.74 -1.76
C GLU A 297 16.57 -16.10 -3.10
N PRO A 298 17.86 -15.73 -3.26
CA PRO A 298 18.32 -15.06 -4.46
C PRO A 298 18.03 -15.90 -5.70
N PHE A 299 17.62 -15.24 -6.79
CA PHE A 299 17.44 -15.88 -8.07
C PHE A 299 18.80 -16.03 -8.76
N THR A 300 19.30 -17.25 -8.94
CA THR A 300 20.65 -17.50 -9.48
C THR A 300 20.65 -18.05 -10.90
N GLU A 301 19.49 -18.33 -11.47
CA GLU A 301 19.33 -19.01 -12.76
C GLU A 301 19.35 -18.01 -13.93
N PHE A 302 20.42 -17.23 -14.06
CA PHE A 302 20.65 -16.34 -15.18
C PHE A 302 22.13 -16.22 -15.56
N ALA A 303 22.39 -15.89 -16.82
CA ALA A 303 23.75 -15.75 -17.32
C ALA A 303 24.50 -14.61 -16.62
N GLY A 304 25.71 -14.89 -16.15
CA GLY A 304 26.55 -13.88 -15.48
C GLY A 304 26.25 -13.65 -14.01
N TYR A 305 25.42 -14.49 -13.37
CA TYR A 305 25.19 -14.41 -11.93
C TYR A 305 26.50 -14.38 -11.15
N THR A 306 26.63 -13.37 -10.28
CA THR A 306 27.73 -13.25 -9.33
C THR A 306 27.12 -12.91 -7.98
N LYS A 307 27.47 -13.67 -6.94
CA LYS A 307 27.05 -13.35 -5.57
C LYS A 307 27.77 -12.08 -5.12
N ILE A 308 27.01 -11.02 -4.88
CA ILE A 308 27.51 -9.74 -4.36
C ILE A 308 27.07 -9.63 -2.90
N ALA A 309 28.03 -9.38 -2.01
CA ALA A 309 27.74 -9.14 -0.60
C ALA A 309 26.96 -7.83 -0.41
N LYS A 310 26.00 -7.82 0.51
CA LYS A 310 25.33 -6.59 0.92
C LYS A 310 26.34 -5.67 1.60
N THR A 311 26.35 -4.41 1.20
CA THR A 311 27.16 -3.35 1.84
C THR A 311 26.39 -2.61 2.90
N ASN A 312 25.05 -2.60 2.78
CA ASN A 312 24.15 -2.09 3.80
C ASN A 312 23.35 -3.28 4.34
N HIS A 313 23.31 -3.43 5.65
CA HIS A 313 22.19 -4.12 6.27
C HIS A 313 21.01 -3.14 6.24
N ALA A 314 19.80 -3.57 5.93
CA ALA A 314 18.63 -2.73 6.21
C ALA A 314 18.80 -2.22 7.64
N ALA A 315 18.76 -0.91 7.86
CA ALA A 315 18.61 -0.42 9.23
C ALA A 315 17.37 -1.15 9.74
N GLN A 316 17.57 -2.05 10.71
CA GLN A 316 16.49 -2.81 11.30
C GLN A 316 15.60 -1.81 12.00
N ILE A 317 14.67 -1.23 11.27
CA ILE A 317 13.45 -0.74 11.88
C ILE A 317 12.66 -2.01 12.12
N GLY A 318 13.07 -2.79 13.12
CA GLY A 318 12.07 -3.48 13.90
C GLY A 318 11.01 -2.44 14.22
N LEU A 319 9.73 -2.82 14.14
CA LEU A 319 8.65 -2.00 14.66
C LEU A 319 8.85 -1.85 16.18
N GLU A 320 9.90 -1.18 16.63
CA GLU A 320 10.04 -0.71 17.98
C GLU A 320 9.07 0.45 18.07
N ALA A 321 7.87 0.14 18.55
CA ALA A 321 6.92 1.18 18.85
C ALA A 321 7.60 2.13 19.86
N PRO A 322 7.68 3.44 19.56
CA PRO A 322 8.20 4.38 20.52
C PRO A 322 7.42 4.24 21.83
N LYS A 323 8.09 4.43 22.98
CA LYS A 323 7.41 4.41 24.28
C LYS A 323 6.16 5.30 24.17
N PRO A 324 4.98 4.81 24.61
CA PRO A 324 3.75 5.57 24.52
C PRO A 324 4.00 6.98 25.05
N SER A 325 3.76 7.99 24.20
CA SER A 325 3.79 9.37 24.67
C SER A 325 2.77 9.47 25.80
N LYS A 326 3.15 10.09 26.94
CA LYS A 326 2.19 10.39 27.99
C LYS A 326 1.02 11.14 27.33
N LEU A 327 -0.18 10.56 27.39
CA LEU A 327 -1.40 11.25 26.99
C LEU A 327 -1.38 12.65 27.59
N ASN A 328 -1.80 13.64 26.81
CA ASN A 328 -1.86 15.02 27.28
C ASN A 328 -2.56 15.03 28.65
N PRO A 329 -1.85 15.35 29.76
CA PRO A 329 -2.42 15.25 31.11
C PRO A 329 -3.56 16.25 31.32
N TRP A 330 -3.69 17.23 30.43
CA TRP A 330 -4.76 18.23 30.39
C TRP A 330 -5.85 17.90 29.37
N ALA A 331 -5.88 16.69 28.77
CA ALA A 331 -6.97 16.28 27.87
C ALA A 331 -8.35 16.30 28.55
N LYS A 332 -8.39 16.26 29.89
CA LYS A 332 -9.57 16.47 30.74
C LYS A 332 -9.46 17.72 31.62
N GLY A 333 -8.51 18.60 31.34
CA GLY A 333 -8.34 19.86 32.07
C GLY A 333 -9.50 20.81 31.84
N GLU A 334 -9.62 21.84 32.68
CA GLU A 334 -10.55 22.94 32.43
C GLU A 334 -10.28 23.55 31.05
N GLY A 335 -11.33 23.93 30.33
CA GLY A 335 -11.22 24.51 29.00
C GLY A 335 -10.23 25.67 29.03
N GLY A 336 -9.20 25.61 28.18
CA GLY A 336 -8.27 26.72 28.01
C GLY A 336 -8.99 27.97 27.51
N ARG A 337 -8.32 29.13 27.59
CA ARG A 337 -8.85 30.35 26.97
C ARG A 337 -9.09 30.13 25.47
N GLU A 338 -10.18 30.67 24.94
CA GLU A 338 -10.41 30.69 23.51
C GLU A 338 -9.28 31.48 22.82
N VAL A 339 -8.75 30.93 21.73
CA VAL A 339 -7.79 31.60 20.86
C VAL A 339 -8.33 31.53 19.45
N ILE A 340 -8.58 32.69 18.85
CA ILE A 340 -9.00 32.79 17.45
C ILE A 340 -7.74 32.84 16.59
N ILE A 341 -7.60 31.87 15.70
CA ILE A 341 -6.54 31.83 14.69
C ILE A 341 -7.21 32.05 13.34
N GLU A 342 -6.82 33.11 12.64
CA GLU A 342 -7.42 33.46 11.36
C GLU A 342 -6.88 32.57 10.24
N ALA A 343 -7.78 32.06 9.40
CA ALA A 343 -7.42 31.33 8.20
C ALA A 343 -6.95 32.31 7.10
N ALA A 344 -5.81 32.02 6.49
CA ALA A 344 -5.31 32.69 5.30
C ALA A 344 -5.58 31.82 4.05
N LEU A 345 -5.32 32.40 2.87
CA LEU A 345 -5.40 31.67 1.60
C LEU A 345 -4.41 30.49 1.58
N GLY A 346 -4.84 29.37 0.97
CA GLY A 346 -3.98 28.22 0.72
C GLY A 346 -3.61 27.38 1.95
N LEU A 347 -4.56 27.15 2.87
CA LEU A 347 -4.37 26.31 4.07
C LEU A 347 -3.27 26.83 5.01
N GLN A 348 -3.03 28.15 5.01
CA GLN A 348 -2.13 28.80 5.96
C GLN A 348 -2.93 29.48 7.07
N TYR A 349 -2.29 29.68 8.22
CA TYR A 349 -2.80 30.55 9.27
C TYR A 349 -2.13 31.93 9.18
N VAL A 350 -2.90 32.99 9.44
CA VAL A 350 -2.36 34.35 9.53
C VAL A 350 -1.39 34.43 10.72
N GLN A 351 -1.78 33.88 11.87
CA GLN A 351 -0.90 33.73 13.03
C GLN A 351 0.04 32.52 12.84
N LYS A 352 1.33 32.81 12.62
CA LYS A 352 2.39 31.80 12.46
C LYS A 352 3.10 31.42 13.76
N GLN A 353 2.85 32.16 14.84
CA GLN A 353 3.46 31.94 16.15
C GLN A 353 2.46 32.28 17.26
N LEU A 354 2.32 31.39 18.22
CA LEU A 354 1.63 31.63 19.47
C LEU A 354 2.64 31.54 20.60
N THR A 355 2.70 32.57 21.44
CA THR A 355 3.59 32.58 22.61
C THR A 355 2.71 32.52 23.86
N ALA A 356 2.92 31.50 24.67
CA ALA A 356 2.32 31.38 26.00
C ALA A 356 3.42 31.59 27.05
N LYS A 357 3.10 32.30 28.13
CA LYS A 357 3.91 32.29 29.35
C LYS A 357 3.28 31.29 30.31
N ALA A 358 4.12 30.43 30.86
CA ALA A 358 3.78 29.56 31.98
C ALA A 358 3.65 30.39 33.27
#